data_AF-A0A326UA73-F1
#
_entry.id   AF-A0A326UA73-F1
#
_cell.length_a   1.000
_cell.length_b   1.000
_cell.length_c   1.000
_cell.angle_alpha   90.00
_cell.angle_beta   90.00
_cell.angle_gamma   90.00
#
_symmetry.space_group_name_H-M   'P 1'
#
loop_
_entity.id
_entity.type
_entity.pdbx_description
1 polymer ?
#
loop_
_entity_poly.entity_id
_entity_poly.type
_entity_poly.pdbx_seq_one_letter_code
_entity_poly.pdbx_strand_id
1 'polypeptide(L)'
;MEYPSATGPLAKASEAEKRKRLDAMVQFWQNDTERRLTREGREAFLVGMGLNEYRYSVWLRFPEWERSVVLGQVTTVRQEAGEEKPVLFTQWRQEALLKTMPDWKKRLPQENVFNICVRLTPGGLGEGSKWAIMMPREMVSRYRPGWPTQQEWVAWTREFDWVAVAVGFIRAMLDALA
;
A
#
# COMPACT_ATOMS: atom_id res chain seq x y z
N MET A 1 -23.64 4.26 -2.89
CA MET A 1 -22.60 3.67 -3.76
C MET A 1 -22.57 2.19 -3.45
N GLU A 2 -22.75 1.34 -4.46
CA GLU A 2 -22.62 -0.11 -4.28
C GLU A 2 -21.14 -0.50 -4.38
N TYR A 3 -20.73 -1.39 -3.49
CA TYR A 3 -19.40 -1.97 -3.53
C TYR A 3 -19.29 -2.93 -4.72
N PRO A 4 -18.27 -2.81 -5.59
CA PRO A 4 -18.17 -3.67 -6.77
C PRO A 4 -18.03 -5.14 -6.38
N SER A 5 -18.63 -6.02 -7.18
CA SER A 5 -18.46 -7.46 -7.04
C SER A 5 -17.01 -7.89 -7.32
N ALA A 6 -16.63 -9.05 -6.79
CA ALA A 6 -15.36 -9.69 -7.12
C ALA A 6 -15.32 -10.03 -8.62
N THR A 7 -14.26 -9.62 -9.31
CA THR A 7 -14.09 -9.82 -10.75
C THR A 7 -12.80 -10.57 -11.08
N GLY A 8 -12.73 -11.16 -12.27
CA GLY A 8 -11.53 -11.86 -12.74
C GLY A 8 -11.50 -13.37 -12.45
N PRO A 9 -10.52 -14.11 -12.99
CA PRO A 9 -10.50 -15.58 -12.96
C PRO A 9 -10.47 -16.17 -11.55
N LEU A 10 -9.83 -15.47 -10.61
CA LEU A 10 -9.66 -15.91 -9.23
C LEU A 10 -10.87 -15.61 -8.33
N ALA A 11 -11.87 -14.86 -8.81
CA ALA A 11 -13.06 -14.56 -8.02
C ALA A 11 -13.85 -15.83 -7.68
N LYS A 12 -13.79 -16.85 -8.56
CA LYS A 12 -14.44 -18.16 -8.41
C LYS A 12 -13.54 -19.22 -7.78
N ALA A 13 -12.30 -18.89 -7.45
CA ALA A 13 -11.37 -19.82 -6.82
C ALA A 13 -11.82 -20.13 -5.38
N SER A 14 -11.39 -21.28 -4.85
CA SER A 14 -11.64 -21.63 -3.45
C SER A 14 -10.94 -20.66 -2.49
N GLU A 15 -11.47 -20.49 -1.28
CA GLU A 15 -10.84 -19.66 -0.24
C GLU A 15 -9.42 -20.12 0.11
N ALA A 16 -9.18 -21.44 0.08
CA ALA A 16 -7.84 -21.99 0.28
C ALA A 16 -6.86 -21.57 -0.82
N GLU A 17 -7.30 -21.56 -2.09
CA GLU A 17 -6.47 -21.11 -3.21
C GLU A 17 -6.21 -19.60 -3.14
N LYS A 18 -7.25 -18.82 -2.85
CA LYS A 18 -7.16 -17.37 -2.65
C LYS A 18 -6.14 -17.03 -1.58
N ARG A 19 -6.23 -17.67 -0.41
CA ARG A 19 -5.28 -17.52 0.70
C ARG A 19 -3.85 -17.86 0.28
N LYS A 20 -3.65 -19.04 -0.33
CA LYS A 20 -2.33 -19.46 -0.81
C LYS A 20 -1.70 -18.43 -1.76
N ARG A 21 -2.51 -17.83 -2.65
CA ARG A 21 -2.03 -16.78 -3.56
C ARG A 21 -1.69 -15.49 -2.84
N LEU A 22 -2.49 -15.06 -1.86
CA LEU A 22 -2.19 -13.88 -1.06
C LEU A 22 -0.89 -14.05 -0.27
N ASP A 23 -0.68 -15.21 0.35
CA ASP A 23 0.57 -15.52 1.07
C ASP A 23 1.78 -15.49 0.12
N ALA A 24 1.64 -16.03 -1.10
CA ALA A 24 2.68 -15.92 -2.12
C ALA A 24 2.94 -14.48 -2.57
N MET A 25 1.90 -13.64 -2.67
CA MET A 25 2.04 -12.22 -3.01
C MET A 25 2.77 -11.43 -1.92
N VAL A 26 2.57 -11.76 -0.64
CA VAL A 26 3.32 -11.17 0.49
C VAL A 26 4.82 -11.41 0.29
N GLN A 27 5.23 -12.65 0.11
CA GLN A 27 6.64 -13.02 -0.05
C GLN A 27 7.25 -12.36 -1.30
N PHE A 28 6.55 -12.42 -2.43
CA PHE A 28 7.02 -11.81 -3.66
C PHE A 28 7.29 -10.31 -3.48
N TRP A 29 6.35 -9.60 -2.85
CA TRP A 29 6.44 -8.15 -2.76
C TRP A 29 7.49 -7.66 -1.76
N GLN A 30 7.63 -8.39 -0.64
CA GLN A 30 8.73 -8.14 0.29
C GLN A 30 10.09 -8.31 -0.39
N ASN A 31 10.29 -9.44 -1.07
CA ASN A 31 11.54 -9.73 -1.79
C ASN A 31 11.84 -8.70 -2.89
N ASP A 32 10.82 -8.24 -3.62
CA ASP A 32 10.99 -7.20 -4.64
C ASP A 32 11.48 -5.89 -4.03
N THR A 33 10.92 -5.51 -2.88
CA THR A 33 11.28 -4.26 -2.18
C THR A 33 12.68 -4.34 -1.57
N GLU A 34 13.04 -5.47 -1.00
CA GLU A 34 14.41 -5.73 -0.50
C GLU A 34 15.43 -5.66 -1.63
N ARG A 35 15.14 -6.26 -2.80
CA ARG A 35 16.00 -6.15 -3.99
C ARG A 35 16.16 -4.70 -4.45
N ARG A 36 15.09 -3.91 -4.38
CA ARG A 36 15.15 -2.48 -4.72
C ARG A 36 16.04 -1.70 -3.77
N LEU A 37 15.90 -1.92 -2.46
CA LEU A 37 16.78 -1.31 -1.45
C LEU A 37 18.26 -1.62 -1.76
N THR A 38 18.59 -2.87 -2.08
CA THR A 38 19.96 -3.28 -2.44
C THR A 38 20.44 -2.62 -3.73
N ARG A 39 19.58 -2.53 -4.75
CA ARG A 39 19.94 -1.98 -6.07
C ARG A 39 20.09 -0.46 -6.08
N GLU A 40 19.17 0.25 -5.43
CA GLU A 40 19.08 1.71 -5.48
C GLU A 40 20.01 2.38 -4.45
N GLY A 41 20.44 1.62 -3.43
CA GLY A 41 21.19 2.15 -2.29
C GLY A 41 20.27 2.80 -1.26
N ARG A 42 20.73 2.84 -0.01
CA ARG A 42 19.91 3.26 1.15
C ARG A 42 19.33 4.66 1.01
N GLU A 43 20.15 5.66 0.70
CA GLU A 43 19.70 7.05 0.66
C GLU A 43 18.62 7.29 -0.42
N ALA A 44 18.87 6.82 -1.65
CA ALA A 44 17.91 6.93 -2.74
C ALA A 44 16.62 6.17 -2.45
N PHE A 45 16.71 5.00 -1.81
CA PHE A 45 15.54 4.25 -1.35
C PHE A 45 14.72 5.02 -0.32
N LEU A 46 15.35 5.58 0.71
CA LEU A 46 14.66 6.35 1.77
C LEU A 46 13.95 7.58 1.19
N VAL A 47 14.61 8.34 0.30
CA VAL A 47 14.00 9.47 -0.41
C VAL A 47 12.85 8.98 -1.32
N GLY A 48 13.05 7.88 -2.04
CA GLY A 48 12.04 7.26 -2.89
C GLY A 48 10.79 6.83 -2.13
N MET A 49 10.96 6.34 -0.90
CA MET A 49 9.88 5.98 0.02
C MET A 49 9.29 7.19 0.77
N GLY A 50 9.96 8.35 0.73
CA GLY A 50 9.56 9.55 1.46
C GLY A 50 9.86 9.48 2.96
N LEU A 51 10.77 8.60 3.36
CA LEU A 51 11.15 8.41 4.75
C LEU A 51 12.10 9.50 5.29
N ASN A 52 12.53 10.41 4.42
CA ASN A 52 13.18 11.66 4.79
C ASN A 52 12.21 12.71 5.33
N GLU A 53 10.91 12.56 5.09
CA GLU A 53 9.87 13.51 5.52
C GLU A 53 8.76 12.88 6.37
N TYR A 54 8.57 11.56 6.25
CA TYR A 54 7.51 10.81 6.91
C TYR A 54 8.10 9.64 7.69
N ARG A 55 7.45 9.26 8.80
CA ARG A 55 7.92 8.13 9.62
C ARG A 55 7.63 6.77 8.96
N TYR A 56 6.50 6.64 8.31
CA TYR A 56 6.05 5.42 7.66
C TYR A 56 5.70 5.67 6.19
N SER A 57 6.02 4.70 5.35
CA SER A 57 5.52 4.57 3.97
C SER A 57 4.74 3.27 3.87
N VAL A 58 3.43 3.37 3.65
CA VAL A 58 2.52 2.22 3.57
C VAL A 58 2.03 2.08 2.13
N TRP A 59 2.42 1.00 1.48
CA TRP A 59 1.95 0.65 0.15
C TRP A 59 0.79 -0.32 0.29
N LEU A 60 -0.32 -0.04 -0.40
CA LEU A 60 -1.53 -0.84 -0.35
C LEU A 60 -1.88 -1.31 -1.76
N ARG A 61 -2.21 -2.59 -1.88
CA ARG A 61 -2.53 -3.28 -3.13
C ARG A 61 -3.82 -4.07 -2.99
N PHE A 62 -4.74 -3.84 -3.91
CA PHE A 62 -6.10 -4.38 -3.86
C PHE A 62 -6.32 -5.29 -5.07
N PRO A 63 -6.47 -6.61 -4.86
CA PRO A 63 -6.80 -7.52 -5.94
C PRO A 63 -8.25 -7.29 -6.41
N GLU A 64 -8.48 -7.29 -7.74
CA GLU A 64 -9.85 -7.20 -8.27
C GLU A 64 -10.75 -8.39 -7.89
N TRP A 65 -10.13 -9.55 -7.61
CA TRP A 65 -10.79 -10.82 -7.37
C TRP A 65 -11.28 -11.03 -5.94
N GLU A 66 -10.84 -10.19 -5.00
CA GLU A 66 -11.39 -10.14 -3.65
C GLU A 66 -11.30 -8.70 -3.13
N ARG A 67 -12.39 -7.95 -3.29
CA ARG A 67 -12.39 -6.51 -3.03
C ARG A 67 -12.16 -6.19 -1.55
N SER A 68 -12.56 -7.09 -0.64
CA SER A 68 -12.45 -6.88 0.80
C SER A 68 -11.05 -7.15 1.35
N VAL A 69 -10.13 -7.63 0.50
CA VAL A 69 -8.75 -7.92 0.87
C VAL A 69 -7.82 -6.80 0.40
N VAL A 70 -6.85 -6.50 1.25
CA VAL A 70 -5.74 -5.60 0.94
C VAL A 70 -4.44 -6.24 1.35
N LEU A 71 -3.48 -6.23 0.44
CA LEU A 71 -2.08 -6.50 0.70
C LEU A 71 -1.42 -5.17 1.05
N GLY A 72 -0.75 -5.09 2.21
CA GLY A 72 -0.08 -3.89 2.67
C GLY A 72 1.37 -4.16 3.00
N GLN A 73 2.25 -3.25 2.59
CA GLN A 73 3.65 -3.23 2.98
C GLN A 73 3.96 -1.92 3.70
N VAL A 74 4.48 -2.02 4.91
CA VAL A 74 4.96 -0.90 5.71
C VAL A 74 6.47 -0.85 5.60
N THR A 75 7.01 0.32 5.26
CA THR A 75 8.42 0.65 5.32
C THR A 75 8.62 1.75 6.36
N THR A 76 9.60 1.57 7.25
CA THR A 76 10.04 2.57 8.24
C THR A 76 11.55 2.48 8.42
N VAL A 77 12.13 3.43 9.15
CA VAL A 77 13.51 3.33 9.64
C VAL A 77 13.49 3.04 11.14
N ARG A 78 14.33 2.10 11.58
CA ARG A 78 14.59 1.82 13.00
C ARG A 78 16.05 2.11 13.32
N GLN A 79 16.29 2.70 14.48
CA GLN A 79 17.62 2.83 15.05
C GLN A 79 18.02 1.51 15.71
N GLU A 80 19.07 0.88 15.21
CA GLU A 80 19.66 -0.34 15.75
C GLU A 80 21.16 -0.15 15.89
N ALA A 81 21.68 -0.25 17.12
CA ALA A 81 23.11 -0.11 17.42
C ALA A 81 23.78 1.17 16.87
N GLY A 82 23.03 2.28 16.77
CA GLY A 82 23.51 3.56 16.24
C GLY A 82 23.43 3.67 14.70
N GLU A 83 22.92 2.64 14.03
CA GLU A 83 22.65 2.64 12.59
C GLU A 83 21.15 2.68 12.30
N GLU A 84 20.78 3.48 11.30
CA GLU A 84 19.42 3.52 10.79
C GLU A 84 19.18 2.42 9.74
N LYS A 85 18.44 1.40 10.14
CA LYS A 85 18.10 0.27 9.26
C LYS A 85 16.66 0.38 8.76
N PRO A 86 16.42 0.28 7.45
CA PRO A 86 15.08 0.12 6.92
C PRO A 86 14.45 -1.17 7.44
N VAL A 87 13.21 -1.07 7.90
CA VAL A 87 12.38 -2.21 8.28
C VAL A 87 11.23 -2.32 7.29
N LEU A 88 11.01 -3.54 6.80
CA LEU A 88 9.94 -3.89 5.89
C LEU A 88 9.02 -4.90 6.57
N PHE A 89 7.72 -4.63 6.53
CA PHE A 89 6.70 -5.54 7.03
C PHE A 89 5.59 -5.66 6.00
N THR A 90 5.35 -6.86 5.51
CA THR A 90 4.31 -7.12 4.50
C THR A 90 3.32 -8.14 5.04
N GLN A 91 2.03 -7.84 4.91
CA GLN A 91 0.96 -8.80 5.21
C GLN A 91 -0.25 -8.52 4.32
N TRP A 92 -1.20 -9.45 4.27
CA TRP A 92 -2.53 -9.18 3.76
C TRP A 92 -3.54 -9.25 4.91
N ARG A 93 -4.66 -8.54 4.76
CA ARG A 93 -5.79 -8.62 5.69
C ARG A 93 -7.10 -8.40 4.96
N GLN A 94 -8.19 -8.84 5.60
CA GLN A 94 -9.52 -8.36 5.25
C GLN A 94 -9.72 -6.99 5.93
N GLU A 95 -10.25 -6.02 5.18
CA GLU A 95 -10.49 -4.67 5.68
C GLU A 95 -11.91 -4.24 5.35
N ALA A 96 -12.75 -4.10 6.38
CA ALA A 96 -14.16 -3.81 6.22
C ALA A 96 -14.40 -2.44 5.61
N LEU A 97 -13.53 -1.46 5.90
CA LEU A 97 -13.64 -0.11 5.35
C LEU A 97 -13.60 -0.13 3.82
N LEU A 98 -12.92 -1.10 3.21
CA LEU A 98 -12.86 -1.22 1.74
C LEU A 98 -14.22 -1.36 1.10
N LYS A 99 -15.23 -1.89 1.80
CA LYS A 99 -16.62 -1.96 1.30
C LYS A 99 -17.22 -0.60 0.96
N THR A 100 -16.65 0.48 1.49
CA THR A 100 -17.09 1.86 1.23
C THR A 100 -16.24 2.58 0.17
N MET A 101 -15.21 1.91 -0.35
CA MET A 101 -14.30 2.47 -1.34
C MET A 101 -15.04 2.77 -2.66
N PRO A 102 -14.82 3.95 -3.27
CA PRO A 102 -15.32 4.24 -4.62
C PRO A 102 -14.87 3.19 -5.63
N ASP A 103 -15.73 2.85 -6.59
CA ASP A 103 -15.40 1.86 -7.61
C ASP A 103 -14.27 2.34 -8.52
N TRP A 104 -13.06 1.87 -8.24
CA TRP A 104 -11.87 2.21 -8.97
C TRP A 104 -11.87 1.70 -10.41
N LYS A 105 -12.69 0.70 -10.76
CA LYS A 105 -12.81 0.22 -12.15
C LYS A 105 -13.48 1.24 -13.07
N LYS A 106 -14.29 2.16 -12.52
CA LYS A 106 -14.83 3.29 -13.30
C LYS A 106 -13.73 4.22 -13.81
N ARG A 107 -12.66 4.38 -13.03
CA ARG A 107 -11.49 5.22 -13.37
C ARG A 107 -10.40 4.42 -14.09
N LEU A 108 -10.27 3.13 -13.78
CA LEU A 108 -9.21 2.24 -14.28
C LEU A 108 -9.80 0.90 -14.79
N PRO A 109 -10.55 0.92 -15.90
CA PRO A 109 -11.35 -0.23 -16.34
C PRO A 109 -10.50 -1.44 -16.77
N GLN A 110 -9.28 -1.22 -17.22
CA GLN A 110 -8.39 -2.28 -17.74
C GLN A 110 -7.46 -2.88 -16.68
N GLU A 111 -7.48 -2.34 -15.46
CA GLU A 111 -6.54 -2.74 -14.42
C GLU A 111 -7.13 -3.81 -13.53
N ASN A 112 -6.32 -4.81 -13.19
CA ASN A 112 -6.75 -5.93 -12.33
C ASN A 112 -6.31 -5.72 -10.87
N VAL A 113 -5.54 -4.66 -10.62
CA VAL A 113 -5.00 -4.32 -9.31
C VAL A 113 -5.05 -2.81 -9.15
N PHE A 114 -5.64 -2.36 -8.05
CA PHE A 114 -5.53 -0.97 -7.61
C PHE A 114 -4.39 -0.86 -6.61
N ASN A 115 -3.57 0.18 -6.69
CA ASN A 115 -2.48 0.41 -5.73
C ASN A 115 -2.51 1.86 -5.27
N ILE A 116 -2.17 2.10 -4.00
CA ILE A 116 -2.01 3.44 -3.46
C ILE A 116 -0.89 3.44 -2.42
N CYS A 117 -0.19 4.56 -2.29
CA CYS A 117 0.82 4.75 -1.26
C CYS A 117 0.33 5.82 -0.27
N VAL A 118 0.40 5.51 1.02
CA VAL A 118 0.10 6.41 2.13
C VAL A 118 1.37 6.63 2.92
N ARG A 119 1.83 7.88 2.99
CA ARG A 119 2.95 8.28 3.85
C ARG A 119 2.41 8.95 5.10
N LEU A 120 2.91 8.58 6.26
CA LEU A 120 2.35 9.00 7.55
C LEU A 120 3.43 9.25 8.60
N THR A 121 3.31 10.37 9.30
CA THR A 121 3.95 10.61 10.60
C THR A 121 2.83 10.77 11.63
N PRO A 122 2.63 9.80 12.53
CA PRO A 122 1.70 9.95 13.65
C PRO A 122 2.15 11.11 14.53
N GLY A 123 1.22 11.96 14.96
CA GLY A 123 1.50 13.06 15.88
C GLY A 123 1.73 12.55 17.30
N GLY A 124 2.69 13.15 18.00
CA GLY A 124 2.86 13.04 19.45
C GLY A 124 2.04 14.08 20.23
N LEU A 125 2.25 14.13 21.55
CA LEU A 125 1.68 15.20 22.40
C LEU A 125 2.25 16.56 21.95
N GLY A 126 1.41 17.39 21.33
CA GLY A 126 1.77 18.71 20.83
C GLY A 126 2.20 18.76 19.36
N GLU A 127 2.31 17.62 18.67
CA GLU A 127 2.63 17.55 17.25
C GLU A 127 1.38 17.19 16.41
N GLY A 128 1.19 17.87 15.28
CA GLY A 128 0.15 17.52 14.31
C GLY A 128 0.53 16.25 13.52
N SER A 129 -0.43 15.39 13.22
CA SER A 129 -0.21 14.28 12.29
C SER A 129 -0.02 14.81 10.87
N LYS A 130 0.99 14.30 10.16
CA LYS A 130 1.26 14.63 8.75
C LYS A 130 1.06 13.39 7.90
N TRP A 131 0.31 13.52 6.80
CA TRP A 131 0.13 12.43 5.86
C TRP A 131 0.05 12.90 4.41
N ALA A 132 0.36 12.00 3.48
CA ALA A 132 0.20 12.21 2.06
C ALA A 132 -0.29 10.94 1.37
N ILE A 133 -1.20 11.12 0.41
CA ILE A 133 -1.64 10.08 -0.51
C ILE A 133 -0.91 10.27 -1.83
N MET A 134 -0.33 9.19 -2.35
CA MET A 134 0.47 9.22 -3.56
C MET A 134 0.13 8.08 -4.51
N MET A 135 0.27 8.36 -5.79
CA MET A 135 0.36 7.32 -6.81
C MET A 135 1.75 6.68 -6.72
N PRO A 136 1.86 5.35 -6.66
CA PRO A 136 3.16 4.69 -6.66
C PRO A 136 4.00 5.00 -7.91
N ARG A 137 5.28 5.32 -7.76
CA ARG A 137 6.15 5.71 -8.90
C ARG A 137 6.37 4.61 -9.94
N GLU A 138 6.40 3.34 -9.54
CA GLU A 138 6.50 2.17 -10.45
C GLU A 138 5.34 2.08 -11.45
N MET A 139 4.26 2.72 -11.05
CA MET A 139 3.04 2.81 -11.78
C MET A 139 3.18 3.91 -12.86
N VAL A 140 3.90 5.00 -12.54
CA VAL A 140 4.19 6.15 -13.42
C VAL A 140 4.85 5.76 -14.75
N SER A 141 5.83 4.84 -14.71
CA SER A 141 6.56 4.43 -15.93
C SER A 141 5.81 3.43 -16.82
N ARG A 142 4.69 2.87 -16.34
CA ARG A 142 3.87 1.90 -17.09
C ARG A 142 2.67 2.53 -17.78
N TYR A 143 2.46 3.85 -17.64
CA TYR A 143 1.18 4.46 -17.98
C TYR A 143 0.95 4.67 -19.48
N ARG A 144 0.12 3.76 -20.00
CA ARG A 144 -0.59 3.83 -21.27
C ARG A 144 -1.51 5.07 -21.31
N PRO A 145 -1.92 5.53 -22.50
CA PRO A 145 -2.98 6.54 -22.64
C PRO A 145 -4.23 6.18 -21.81
N GLY A 146 -4.79 7.16 -21.08
CA GLY A 146 -6.05 7.00 -20.33
C GLY A 146 -5.93 6.90 -18.80
N TRP A 147 -4.73 6.97 -18.23
CA TRP A 147 -4.53 7.02 -16.77
C TRP A 147 -4.59 8.45 -16.20
N PRO A 148 -5.09 8.65 -14.96
CA PRO A 148 -5.10 9.96 -14.30
C PRO A 148 -3.69 10.47 -13.99
N THR A 149 -3.49 11.77 -14.11
CA THR A 149 -2.32 12.49 -13.59
C THR A 149 -2.21 12.35 -12.06
N GLN A 150 -1.05 12.67 -11.48
CA GLN A 150 -0.87 12.68 -10.01
C GLN A 150 -1.89 13.59 -9.31
N GLN A 151 -2.25 14.72 -9.91
CA GLN A 151 -3.23 15.65 -9.34
C GLN A 151 -4.65 15.06 -9.37
N GLU A 152 -5.06 14.48 -10.49
CA GLU A 152 -6.37 13.80 -10.62
C GLU A 152 -6.45 12.57 -9.71
N TRP A 153 -5.35 11.84 -9.58
CA TRP A 153 -5.21 10.72 -8.67
C TRP A 153 -5.46 11.16 -7.22
N VAL A 154 -4.76 12.19 -6.77
CA VAL A 154 -4.92 12.72 -5.41
C VAL A 154 -6.33 13.26 -5.19
N ALA A 155 -6.89 13.99 -6.15
CA ALA A 155 -8.25 14.52 -6.05
C ALA A 155 -9.28 13.40 -5.88
N TRP A 156 -9.21 12.37 -6.72
CA TRP A 156 -10.11 11.22 -6.66
C TRP A 156 -9.93 10.38 -5.38
N THR A 157 -8.68 10.11 -5.00
CA THR A 157 -8.41 9.24 -3.85
C THR A 157 -8.72 9.91 -2.51
N ARG A 158 -8.89 11.24 -2.45
CA ARG A 158 -9.34 11.94 -1.23
C ARG A 158 -10.76 11.58 -0.77
N GLU A 159 -11.56 10.94 -1.62
CA GLU A 159 -12.94 10.53 -1.28
C GLU A 159 -12.99 9.32 -0.33
N PHE A 160 -11.85 8.74 0.05
CA PHE A 160 -11.77 7.56 0.91
C PHE A 160 -10.69 7.72 1.98
N ASP A 161 -10.95 7.20 3.18
CA ASP A 161 -10.02 7.29 4.31
C ASP A 161 -8.92 6.21 4.24
N TRP A 162 -7.90 6.47 3.44
CA TRP A 162 -6.74 5.60 3.31
C TRP A 162 -5.87 5.56 4.56
N VAL A 163 -5.91 6.61 5.39
CA VAL A 163 -5.13 6.68 6.64
C VAL A 163 -5.65 5.64 7.62
N ALA A 164 -6.97 5.49 7.75
CA ALA A 164 -7.58 4.45 8.58
C ALA A 164 -7.13 3.03 8.16
N VAL A 165 -7.08 2.74 6.86
CA VAL A 165 -6.57 1.45 6.36
C VAL A 165 -5.08 1.29 6.67
N ALA A 166 -4.25 2.31 6.39
CA ALA A 166 -2.81 2.27 6.55
C ALA A 166 -2.38 2.09 8.03
N VAL A 167 -3.05 2.76 8.96
CA VAL A 167 -2.78 2.65 10.41
C VAL A 167 -2.95 1.20 10.89
N GLY A 168 -3.91 0.46 10.33
CA GLY A 168 -4.10 -0.95 10.66
C GLY A 168 -2.87 -1.82 10.36
N PHE A 169 -2.11 -1.51 9.31
CA PHE A 169 -0.86 -2.20 8.98
C PHE A 169 0.30 -1.75 9.85
N ILE A 170 0.39 -0.46 10.17
CA ILE A 170 1.42 0.06 11.06
C ILE A 170 1.31 -0.57 12.45
N ARG A 171 0.08 -0.68 12.99
CA ARG A 171 -0.15 -1.35 14.28
C ARG A 171 0.31 -2.81 14.25
N ALA A 172 -0.12 -3.57 13.25
CA ALA A 172 0.29 -4.97 13.10
C ALA A 172 1.82 -5.13 12.98
N MET A 173 2.49 -4.21 12.29
CA MET A 173 3.96 -4.19 12.25
C MET A 173 4.55 -3.95 13.65
N LEU A 174 4.05 -2.95 14.37
CA LEU A 174 4.56 -2.64 15.72
C LEU A 174 4.36 -3.82 16.67
N ASP A 175 3.21 -4.50 16.61
CA ASP A 175 2.91 -5.68 17.41
C ASP A 175 3.83 -6.87 17.06
N ALA A 176 4.21 -7.02 15.78
CA ALA A 176 5.10 -8.08 15.32
C ALA A 176 6.59 -7.81 15.61
N LEU A 177 6.97 -6.56 15.84
CA LEU A 177 8.36 -6.14 16.10
C LEU A 177 8.65 -5.90 17.60
N ALA A 178 7.62 -5.93 18.44
CA ALA A 178 7.71 -5.83 19.89
C ALA A 178 8.21 -7.15 20.52
#